data_AF-A0A536FVX3-F1
#
_entry.id   AF-A0A536FVX3-F1
#
_cell.length_a   1.000
_cell.length_b   1.000
_cell.length_c   1.000
_cell.angle_alpha   90.00
_cell.angle_beta   90.00
_cell.angle_gamma   90.00
#
_symmetry.space_group_name_H-M   'P 1'
#
loop_
_entity.id
_entity.type
_entity.pdbx_description
1 polymer ?
#
loop_
_entity_poly.entity_id
_entity_poly.type
_entity_poly.pdbx_seq_one_letter_code
_entity_poly.pdbx_strand_id
1 'polypeptide(L)'
;RNRRGHRLREFDAALPRTMELIANSMKAGQSVAQSLSAVTDNADPPVSDEFALARREIELGASVDSALNNMVKRIGSNDLRLMVMVITIQRSVGGDLPAILATLADTMRQREEMRAEILAATAQSRASALIITLLPIAAALLLYFFVQDYFRPMLTNPIGWVMLVFAGFLLFIGNVIIRRLTAIA
;
A
#
# COMPACT_ATOMS: atom_id res chain seq x y z
N ARG A 1 -17.68 -9.12 0.65
CA ARG A 1 -16.24 -9.42 0.47
C ARG A 1 -15.33 -8.21 0.76
N ASN A 2 -15.75 -6.96 0.52
CA ASN A 2 -14.91 -5.77 0.71
C ASN A 2 -14.68 -5.30 2.16
N ARG A 3 -15.63 -5.52 3.09
CA ARG A 3 -15.50 -5.04 4.49
C ARG A 3 -14.34 -5.68 5.27
N ARG A 4 -14.09 -6.98 5.09
CA ARG A 4 -13.00 -7.70 5.77
C ARG A 4 -11.62 -7.25 5.27
N GLY A 5 -11.50 -7.01 3.96
CA GLY A 5 -10.26 -6.49 3.36
C GLY A 5 -9.95 -5.06 3.77
N HIS A 6 -10.98 -4.21 3.91
CA HIS A 6 -10.82 -2.84 4.40
C HIS A 6 -10.33 -2.81 5.85
N ARG A 7 -11.03 -3.53 6.75
CA ARG A 7 -10.67 -3.58 8.17
C ARG A 7 -9.26 -4.16 8.39
N LEU A 8 -8.85 -5.15 7.59
CA LEU A 8 -7.48 -5.69 7.63
C LEU A 8 -6.44 -4.64 7.22
N ARG A 9 -6.72 -3.85 6.17
CA ARG A 9 -5.81 -2.77 5.73
C ARG A 9 -5.68 -1.68 6.79
N GLU A 10 -6.78 -1.27 7.42
CA GLU A 10 -6.75 -0.30 8.52
C GLU A 10 -5.94 -0.84 9.72
N PHE A 11 -6.11 -2.13 10.03
CA PHE A 11 -5.31 -2.79 11.06
C PHE A 11 -3.81 -2.79 10.71
N ASP A 12 -3.46 -3.21 9.50
CA ASP A 12 -2.06 -3.29 9.03
C ASP A 12 -1.40 -1.91 8.97
N ALA A 13 -2.13 -0.88 8.56
CA ALA A 13 -1.63 0.50 8.51
C ALA A 13 -1.33 1.07 9.90
N ALA A 14 -2.05 0.62 10.93
CA ALA A 14 -1.88 1.07 12.31
C ALA A 14 -0.78 0.30 13.07
N LEU A 15 -0.42 -0.91 12.63
CA LEU A 15 0.58 -1.78 13.28
C LEU A 15 1.94 -1.09 13.57
N PRO A 16 2.55 -0.31 12.66
CA PRO A 16 3.81 0.36 12.95
C PRO A 16 3.72 1.25 14.19
N ARG A 17 2.66 2.07 14.28
CA ARG A 17 2.43 2.94 15.43
C ARG A 17 2.13 2.16 16.70
N THR A 18 1.41 1.05 16.58
CA THR A 18 1.16 0.13 17.70
C THR A 18 2.46 -0.45 18.27
N MET A 19 3.38 -0.85 17.39
CA MET A 19 4.69 -1.36 17.79
C MET A 19 5.53 -0.30 18.51
N GLU A 20 5.45 0.96 18.09
CA GLU A 20 6.11 2.07 18.80
C GLU A 20 5.53 2.31 20.19
N LEU A 21 4.20 2.27 20.33
CA LEU A 21 3.55 2.39 21.64
C LEU A 21 4.00 1.28 22.59
N ILE A 22 4.07 0.04 22.10
CA ILE A 22 4.56 -1.11 22.86
C ILE A 22 6.05 -0.91 23.22
N ALA A 23 6.88 -0.56 22.24
CA ALA A 23 8.31 -0.35 22.43
C ALA A 23 8.59 0.76 23.46
N ASN A 24 7.88 1.88 23.39
CA ASN A 24 8.04 3.00 24.32
C ASN A 24 7.59 2.64 25.74
N SER A 25 6.48 1.90 25.86
CA SER A 25 6.01 1.40 27.16
C SER A 25 7.02 0.45 27.80
N MET A 26 7.62 -0.41 26.98
CA MET A 26 8.68 -1.32 27.45
C MET A 26 9.99 -0.60 27.79
N LYS A 27 10.37 0.44 27.05
CA LYS A 27 11.50 1.34 27.41
C LYS A 27 11.28 2.02 28.75
N ALA A 28 10.03 2.30 29.11
CA ALA A 28 9.64 2.84 30.42
C ALA A 28 9.63 1.76 31.54
N GLY A 29 10.08 0.53 31.25
CA GLY A 29 10.19 -0.55 32.23
C GLY A 29 8.94 -1.43 32.38
N GLN A 30 7.90 -1.21 31.56
CA GLN A 30 6.72 -2.07 31.59
C GLN A 30 7.00 -3.44 31.00
N SER A 31 6.35 -4.47 31.56
CA SER A 31 6.35 -5.81 30.97
C SER A 31 5.59 -5.84 29.64
N VAL A 32 5.84 -6.86 28.81
CA VAL A 32 5.13 -7.05 27.52
C VAL A 32 3.62 -7.12 27.71
N ALA A 33 3.14 -7.76 28.78
CA ALA A 33 1.70 -7.82 29.05
C ALA A 33 1.12 -6.43 29.39
N GLN A 34 1.84 -5.62 30.17
CA GLN A 34 1.44 -4.27 30.53
C GLN A 34 1.47 -3.30 29.34
N SER A 35 2.45 -3.45 28.44
CA SER A 35 2.57 -2.59 27.27
C SER A 35 1.43 -2.79 26.25
N LEU A 36 0.71 -3.92 26.29
CA LEU A 36 -0.52 -4.10 25.50
C LEU A 36 -1.63 -3.14 25.95
N SER A 37 -1.68 -2.74 27.22
CA SER A 37 -2.66 -1.76 27.71
C SER A 37 -2.45 -0.38 27.10
N ALA A 38 -1.20 0.01 26.83
CA ALA A 38 -0.91 1.26 26.14
C ALA A 38 -1.55 1.31 24.74
N VAL A 39 -1.67 0.14 24.08
CA VAL A 39 -2.35 0.03 22.78
C VAL A 39 -3.86 0.14 22.95
N THR A 40 -4.45 -0.54 23.94
CA THR A 40 -5.90 -0.47 24.16
C THR A 40 -6.38 0.94 24.49
N ASP A 41 -5.53 1.72 25.16
CA ASP A 41 -5.90 3.03 25.69
C ASP A 41 -5.62 4.17 24.70
N ASN A 42 -4.67 3.99 23.76
CA ASN A 42 -4.20 5.05 22.86
C ASN A 42 -4.39 4.75 21.36
N ALA A 43 -4.85 3.56 20.98
CA ALA A 43 -5.12 3.22 19.58
C ALA A 43 -6.63 3.26 19.27
N ASP A 44 -6.95 3.57 18.02
CA ASP A 44 -8.32 3.51 17.52
C ASP A 44 -8.70 2.09 17.04
N PRO A 45 -10.00 1.76 16.99
CA PRO A 45 -10.46 0.55 16.30
C PRO A 45 -10.00 0.55 14.84
N PRO A 46 -9.63 -0.61 14.26
CA PRO A 46 -9.85 -1.96 14.78
C PRO A 46 -8.72 -2.50 15.67
N VAL A 47 -7.63 -1.77 15.89
CA VAL A 47 -6.46 -2.27 16.62
C VAL A 47 -6.75 -2.40 18.10
N SER A 48 -7.32 -1.36 18.73
CA SER A 48 -7.63 -1.40 20.17
C SER A 48 -8.59 -2.52 20.53
N ASP A 49 -9.59 -2.81 19.70
CA ASP A 49 -10.52 -3.93 19.87
C ASP A 49 -9.78 -5.28 19.98
N GLU A 50 -8.88 -5.57 19.04
CA GLU A 50 -8.19 -6.86 18.98
C GLU A 50 -7.14 -7.02 20.07
N PHE A 51 -6.44 -5.93 20.41
CA PHE A 51 -5.51 -5.91 21.54
C PHE A 51 -6.24 -6.01 22.89
N ALA A 52 -7.45 -5.45 23.01
CA ALA A 52 -8.28 -5.61 24.21
C ALA A 52 -8.74 -7.06 24.39
N LEU A 53 -9.07 -7.76 23.29
CA LEU A 53 -9.35 -9.19 23.33
C LEU A 53 -8.13 -9.99 23.78
N ALA A 54 -6.94 -9.72 23.23
CA ALA A 54 -5.70 -10.36 23.65
C ALA A 54 -5.37 -10.09 25.13
N ARG A 55 -5.58 -8.86 25.61
CA ARG A 55 -5.40 -8.49 27.01
C ARG A 55 -6.35 -9.27 27.92
N ARG A 56 -7.63 -9.38 27.53
CA ARG A 56 -8.62 -10.16 28.27
C ARG A 56 -8.25 -11.65 28.33
N GLU A 57 -7.73 -12.23 27.25
CA GLU A 57 -7.23 -13.62 27.28
C GLU A 57 -6.10 -13.79 28.32
N ILE A 58 -5.18 -12.82 28.40
CA ILE A 58 -4.08 -12.82 29.40
C ILE A 58 -4.63 -12.67 30.82
N GLU A 59 -5.58 -11.77 31.06
CA GLU A 59 -6.25 -11.58 32.36
C GLU A 59 -6.97 -12.86 32.81
N LEU A 60 -7.47 -13.67 31.87
CA LEU A 60 -8.09 -14.97 32.13
C LEU A 60 -7.08 -16.12 32.30
N GLY A 61 -5.77 -15.83 32.29
CA GLY A 61 -4.71 -16.79 32.56
C GLY A 61 -4.03 -17.38 31.33
N ALA A 62 -4.33 -16.91 30.11
CA ALA A 62 -3.58 -17.31 28.93
C ALA A 62 -2.15 -16.72 28.95
N SER A 63 -1.18 -17.45 28.39
CA SER A 63 0.15 -16.87 28.18
C SER A 63 0.09 -15.78 27.10
N VAL A 64 0.96 -14.77 27.23
CA VAL A 64 1.11 -13.69 26.23
C VAL A 64 1.31 -14.26 24.82
N ASP A 65 2.16 -15.28 24.68
CA ASP A 65 2.42 -15.92 23.39
C ASP A 65 1.17 -16.59 22.82
N SER A 66 0.35 -17.24 23.66
CA SER A 66 -0.91 -17.85 23.22
C SER A 66 -1.93 -16.81 22.77
N ALA A 67 -2.11 -15.74 23.56
CA ALA A 67 -3.05 -14.67 23.25
C ALA A 67 -2.70 -13.93 21.95
N LEU A 68 -1.42 -13.61 21.76
CA LEU A 68 -0.94 -12.97 20.53
C LEU A 68 -1.06 -13.90 19.31
N ASN A 69 -0.79 -15.20 19.46
CA ASN A 69 -0.99 -16.17 18.39
C ASN A 69 -2.48 -16.36 18.03
N ASN A 70 -3.38 -16.31 19.01
CA ASN A 70 -4.83 -16.33 18.76
C ASN A 70 -5.27 -15.09 17.97
N MET A 71 -4.74 -13.92 18.32
CA MET A 71 -4.97 -12.68 17.57
C MET A 71 -4.49 -12.79 16.11
N VAL A 72 -3.30 -13.36 15.87
CA VAL A 72 -2.80 -13.65 14.51
C VAL A 72 -3.76 -14.55 13.73
N LYS A 73 -4.28 -15.61 14.36
CA LYS A 73 -5.24 -16.54 13.72
C LYS A 73 -6.57 -15.87 13.37
N ARG A 74 -7.07 -14.95 14.21
CA ARG A 74 -8.32 -14.21 13.95
C ARG A 74 -8.18 -13.22 12.80
N ILE A 75 -7.12 -12.42 12.84
CA ILE A 75 -6.92 -11.29 11.91
C ILE A 75 -6.41 -11.77 10.56
N GLY A 76 -5.45 -12.70 10.55
CA GLY A 76 -4.82 -13.19 9.33
C GLY A 76 -3.80 -12.23 8.71
N SER A 77 -3.34 -11.21 9.45
CA SER A 77 -2.30 -10.27 9.01
C SER A 77 -0.93 -10.93 9.00
N ASN A 78 -0.16 -10.71 7.94
CA ASN A 78 1.22 -11.20 7.83
C ASN A 78 2.19 -10.34 8.65
N ASP A 79 1.97 -9.03 8.67
CA ASP A 79 2.81 -8.11 9.43
C ASP A 79 2.61 -8.31 10.95
N LEU A 80 1.37 -8.59 11.37
CA LEU A 80 1.12 -8.97 12.76
C LEU A 80 1.83 -10.28 13.13
N ARG A 81 1.80 -11.28 12.24
CA ARG A 81 2.50 -12.55 12.44
C ARG A 81 4.00 -12.33 12.64
N LEU A 82 4.59 -11.45 11.83
CA LEU A 82 6.00 -11.05 11.94
C LEU A 82 6.28 -10.39 13.30
N MET A 83 5.45 -9.43 13.72
CA MET A 83 5.58 -8.78 15.03
C MET A 83 5.51 -9.80 16.18
N VAL A 84 4.50 -10.67 16.20
CA VAL A 84 4.34 -11.69 17.25
C VAL A 84 5.53 -12.66 17.28
N MET A 85 6.00 -13.09 16.12
CA MET A 85 7.20 -13.93 16.01
C MET A 85 8.43 -13.24 16.62
N VAL A 86 8.65 -11.96 16.32
CA VAL A 86 9.76 -11.17 16.90
C VAL A 86 9.63 -11.08 18.42
N ILE A 87 8.43 -10.81 18.94
CA ILE A 87 8.17 -10.76 20.39
C ILE A 87 8.51 -12.11 21.04
N THR A 88 8.00 -13.22 20.49
CA THR A 88 8.24 -14.55 21.05
C THR A 88 9.72 -14.94 21.01
N ILE A 89 10.41 -14.70 19.88
CA ILE A 89 11.85 -15.00 19.75
C ILE A 89 12.66 -14.17 20.75
N GLN A 90 12.47 -12.84 20.79
CA GLN A 90 13.33 -12.01 21.64
C GLN A 90 13.10 -12.19 23.14
N ARG A 91 11.87 -12.53 23.55
CA ARG A 91 11.60 -12.92 24.93
C ARG A 91 12.30 -14.22 25.33
N SER A 92 12.49 -15.14 24.39
CA SER A 92 13.17 -16.43 24.66
C SER A 92 14.69 -16.32 24.66
N VAL A 93 15.27 -15.45 23.83
CA VAL A 93 16.72 -15.30 23.66
C VAL A 93 17.30 -14.21 24.58
N GLY A 94 16.47 -13.27 25.06
CA GLY A 94 16.87 -12.28 26.06
C GLY A 94 17.57 -11.03 25.49
N GLY A 95 17.02 -10.42 24.44
CA GLY A 95 17.56 -9.20 23.82
C GLY A 95 16.72 -7.93 24.04
N ASP A 96 17.13 -6.84 23.39
CA ASP A 96 16.43 -5.54 23.41
C ASP A 96 15.18 -5.58 22.52
N LEU A 97 14.10 -6.15 23.07
CA LEU A 97 12.79 -6.22 22.43
C LEU A 97 12.25 -4.81 22.05
N PRO A 98 12.37 -3.77 22.90
CA PRO A 98 11.98 -2.42 22.48
C PRO A 98 12.70 -1.90 21.24
N ALA A 99 14.02 -2.10 21.13
CA ALA A 99 14.76 -1.67 19.95
C ALA A 99 14.34 -2.42 18.69
N ILE A 100 14.20 -3.75 18.75
CA ILE A 100 13.81 -4.53 17.56
C ILE A 100 12.38 -4.20 17.09
N LEU A 101 11.45 -3.92 18.02
CA LEU A 101 10.09 -3.51 17.67
C LEU A 101 10.09 -2.13 17.01
N ALA A 102 10.91 -1.19 17.49
CA ALA A 102 11.07 0.12 16.84
C ALA A 102 11.67 -0.02 15.43
N THR A 103 12.71 -0.83 15.25
CA THR A 103 13.30 -1.09 13.93
C THR A 103 12.30 -1.73 12.97
N LEU A 104 11.51 -2.69 13.44
CA LEU A 104 10.50 -3.33 12.60
C LEU A 104 9.34 -2.36 12.26
N ALA A 105 8.94 -1.49 13.19
CA ALA A 105 7.97 -0.42 12.92
C ALA A 105 8.48 0.54 11.83
N ASP A 106 9.72 1.01 11.93
CA ASP A 106 10.34 1.88 10.93
C ASP A 106 10.45 1.19 9.56
N THR A 107 10.85 -0.09 9.54
CA THR A 107 10.92 -0.87 8.29
C THR A 107 9.54 -1.00 7.63
N MET A 108 8.49 -1.23 8.41
CA MET A 108 7.12 -1.29 7.90
C MET A 108 6.64 0.06 7.37
N ARG A 109 6.96 1.16 8.06
CA ARG A 109 6.63 2.53 7.63
C ARG A 109 7.33 2.87 6.30
N GLN A 110 8.63 2.62 6.21
CA GLN A 110 9.41 2.82 4.98
C GLN A 110 8.81 2.03 3.81
N ARG A 111 8.37 0.79 4.05
CA ARG A 111 7.72 -0.03 3.02
C ARG A 111 6.41 0.60 2.53
N GLU A 112 5.64 1.22 3.41
CA GLU A 112 4.39 1.87 3.03
C GLU A 112 4.63 3.22 2.32
N GLU A 113 5.60 4.00 2.78
CA GLU A 113 6.04 5.23 2.11
C GLU A 113 6.56 4.94 0.70
N MET A 114 7.41 3.94 0.52
CA MET A 114 7.87 3.50 -0.80
C MET A 114 6.71 3.08 -1.71
N ARG A 115 5.69 2.38 -1.18
CA ARG A 115 4.49 2.03 -1.96
C ARG A 115 3.70 3.26 -2.37
N ALA A 116 3.54 4.22 -1.46
CA ALA A 116 2.86 5.47 -1.75
C ALA A 116 3.59 6.27 -2.83
N GLU A 117 4.92 6.34 -2.77
CA GLU A 117 5.77 6.96 -3.80
C GLU A 117 5.63 6.27 -5.15
N ILE A 118 5.63 4.93 -5.19
CA ILE A 118 5.40 4.15 -6.42
C ILE A 118 4.02 4.46 -7.01
N LEU A 119 2.98 4.49 -6.18
CA LEU A 119 1.62 4.80 -6.62
C LEU A 119 1.51 6.24 -7.16
N ALA A 120 2.16 7.21 -6.51
CA ALA A 120 2.20 8.59 -6.96
C ALA A 120 2.96 8.74 -8.29
N ALA A 121 4.14 8.13 -8.40
CA ALA A 121 4.97 8.16 -9.60
C ALA A 121 4.28 7.48 -10.81
N THR A 122 3.59 6.36 -10.56
CA THR A 122 2.81 5.68 -11.61
C THR A 122 1.58 6.49 -12.03
N ALA A 123 0.90 7.18 -11.10
CA ALA A 123 -0.22 8.08 -11.42
C ALA A 123 0.22 9.24 -12.32
N GLN A 124 1.36 9.88 -12.00
CA GLN A 124 1.95 10.93 -12.83
C GLN A 124 2.30 10.40 -14.23
N SER A 125 2.94 9.23 -14.32
CA SER A 125 3.31 8.61 -15.60
C SER A 125 2.09 8.31 -16.47
N ARG A 126 0.99 7.84 -15.86
CA ARG A 126 -0.29 7.61 -16.55
C ARG A 126 -0.93 8.90 -17.06
N ALA A 127 -0.86 9.98 -16.28
CA ALA A 127 -1.37 11.29 -16.70
C ALA A 127 -0.60 11.84 -17.91
N SER A 128 0.74 11.79 -17.88
CA SER A 128 1.59 12.23 -19.00
C SER A 128 1.32 11.42 -20.27
N ALA A 129 1.16 10.10 -20.14
CA ALA A 129 0.81 9.23 -21.27
C ALA A 129 -0.53 9.58 -21.92
N LEU A 130 -1.52 9.93 -21.09
CA LEU A 130 -2.84 10.35 -21.56
C LEU A 130 -2.74 11.65 -22.36
N ILE A 131 -1.95 12.62 -21.89
CA ILE A 131 -1.71 13.88 -22.61
C ILE A 131 -1.05 13.62 -23.97
N ILE A 132 0.03 12.84 -24.01
CA ILE A 132 0.76 12.53 -25.26
C ILE A 132 -0.15 11.79 -26.25
N THR A 133 -1.04 10.92 -25.77
CA THR A 133 -2.00 10.21 -26.62
C THR A 133 -3.11 11.13 -27.14
N LEU A 134 -3.62 12.05 -26.31
CA LEU A 134 -4.69 12.97 -26.70
C LEU A 134 -4.21 14.05 -27.67
N LEU A 135 -2.96 14.51 -27.54
CA LEU A 135 -2.42 15.63 -28.31
C LEU A 135 -2.55 15.47 -29.83
N PRO A 136 -2.13 14.36 -30.46
CA PRO A 136 -2.28 14.17 -31.90
C PRO A 136 -3.75 14.01 -32.34
N ILE A 137 -4.61 13.45 -31.48
CA ILE A 137 -6.05 13.34 -31.75
C ILE A 137 -6.69 14.74 -31.74
N ALA A 138 -6.38 15.55 -30.73
CA ALA A 138 -6.84 16.93 -30.63
C ALA A 138 -6.32 17.78 -31.79
N ALA A 139 -5.05 17.62 -32.17
CA ALA A 139 -4.47 18.31 -33.32
C ALA A 139 -5.17 17.91 -34.64
N ALA A 140 -5.44 16.62 -34.85
CA ALA A 140 -6.18 16.16 -36.02
C ALA A 140 -7.61 16.75 -36.08
N LEU A 141 -8.31 16.80 -34.95
CA LEU A 141 -9.63 17.43 -34.85
C LEU A 141 -9.57 18.94 -35.14
N LEU A 142 -8.60 19.65 -34.58
CA LEU A 142 -8.42 21.08 -34.85
C LEU A 142 -8.11 21.34 -36.33
N LEU A 143 -7.20 20.57 -36.93
CA LEU A 143 -6.88 20.72 -38.36
C LEU A 143 -8.09 20.43 -39.24
N TYR A 144 -8.94 19.47 -38.86
CA TYR A 144 -10.17 19.18 -39.57
C TYR A 144 -11.17 20.36 -39.55
N PHE A 145 -11.36 21.02 -38.41
CA PHE A 145 -12.32 22.14 -38.28
C PHE A 145 -11.79 23.49 -38.75
N PHE A 146 -10.51 23.79 -38.53
CA PHE A 146 -9.93 25.12 -38.78
C PHE A 146 -9.20 25.22 -40.13
N VAL A 147 -8.69 24.12 -40.67
CA VAL A 147 -7.91 24.11 -41.93
C VAL A 147 -8.37 22.97 -42.83
N GLN A 148 -9.67 22.96 -43.13
CA GLN A 148 -10.35 21.87 -43.83
C GLN A 148 -9.70 21.51 -45.18
N ASP A 149 -9.20 22.50 -45.92
CA ASP A 149 -8.58 22.28 -47.23
C ASP A 149 -7.21 21.56 -47.14
N TYR A 150 -6.48 21.72 -46.03
CA TYR A 150 -5.22 21.00 -45.79
C TYR A 150 -5.44 19.57 -45.29
N PHE A 151 -6.50 19.33 -44.51
CA PHE A 151 -6.73 18.02 -43.89
C PHE A 151 -7.56 17.07 -44.77
N ARG A 152 -8.40 17.61 -45.68
CA ARG A 152 -9.21 16.83 -46.63
C ARG A 152 -8.44 15.78 -47.46
N PRO A 153 -7.23 16.07 -47.98
CA PRO A 153 -6.41 15.07 -48.68
C PRO A 153 -6.07 13.84 -47.82
N MET A 154 -6.00 13.96 -46.48
CA MET A 154 -5.76 12.81 -45.61
C MET A 154 -6.95 11.84 -45.56
N LEU A 155 -8.18 12.33 -45.74
CA LEU A 155 -9.41 11.52 -45.68
C LEU A 155 -9.87 11.01 -47.06
N THR A 156 -9.39 11.61 -48.14
CA THR A 156 -9.86 11.31 -49.51
C THR A 156 -8.84 10.53 -50.33
N ASN A 157 -7.53 10.71 -50.09
CA ASN A 157 -6.50 9.97 -50.81
C ASN A 157 -6.13 8.65 -50.12
N PRO A 158 -5.85 7.57 -50.87
CA PRO A 158 -5.39 6.30 -50.32
C PRO A 158 -4.13 6.43 -49.44
N ILE A 159 -3.21 7.32 -49.83
CA ILE A 159 -1.98 7.61 -49.07
C ILE A 159 -2.31 8.20 -47.68
N GLY A 160 -3.33 9.05 -47.59
CA GLY A 160 -3.76 9.66 -46.33
C GLY A 160 -4.27 8.63 -45.33
N TRP A 161 -5.06 7.66 -45.80
CA TRP A 161 -5.54 6.53 -45.00
C TRP A 161 -4.38 5.69 -44.45
N VAL A 162 -3.37 5.39 -45.29
CA VAL A 162 -2.18 4.66 -44.86
C VAL A 162 -1.44 5.41 -43.75
N MET A 163 -1.26 6.73 -43.88
CA MET A 163 -0.62 7.55 -42.84
C MET A 163 -1.41 7.59 -41.53
N LEU A 164 -2.75 7.68 -41.59
CA LEU A 164 -3.60 7.65 -40.40
C LEU A 164 -3.56 6.29 -39.69
N VAL A 165 -3.61 5.19 -40.44
CA VAL A 165 -3.48 3.83 -39.89
C VAL A 165 -2.10 3.65 -39.26
N PHE A 166 -1.04 4.12 -39.91
CA PHE A 166 0.32 4.05 -39.37
C PHE A 166 0.49 4.88 -38.09
N ALA A 167 -0.06 6.10 -38.06
CA ALA A 167 -0.07 6.94 -36.86
C ALA A 167 -0.87 6.30 -35.71
N GLY A 168 -2.05 5.74 -36.00
CA GLY A 168 -2.85 5.01 -35.01
C GLY A 168 -2.13 3.77 -34.47
N PHE A 169 -1.40 3.05 -35.33
CA PHE A 169 -0.59 1.91 -34.94
C PHE A 169 0.58 2.30 -34.02
N LEU A 170 1.29 3.40 -34.33
CA LEU A 170 2.33 3.96 -33.45
C LEU A 170 1.77 4.39 -32.09
N LEU A 171 0.60 5.04 -32.06
CA LEU A 171 -0.08 5.41 -30.82
C LEU A 171 -0.50 4.17 -30.01
N PHE A 172 -0.93 3.11 -30.68
CA PHE A 172 -1.28 1.85 -30.04
C PHE A 172 -0.04 1.20 -29.40
N ILE A 173 1.08 1.09 -30.13
CA ILE A 173 2.34 0.56 -29.59
C ILE A 173 2.81 1.38 -28.39
N GLY A 174 2.80 2.72 -28.51
CA GLY A 174 3.19 3.61 -27.42
C GLY A 174 2.34 3.37 -26.16
N ASN A 175 1.02 3.26 -26.31
CA ASN A 175 0.13 2.96 -25.19
C ASN A 175 0.38 1.58 -24.57
N VAL A 176 0.69 0.55 -25.37
CA VAL A 176 1.01 -0.79 -24.87
C VAL A 176 2.30 -0.78 -24.05
N ILE A 177 3.34 -0.08 -24.51
CA ILE A 177 4.62 0.04 -23.78
C ILE A 177 4.41 0.73 -22.44
N ILE A 178 3.68 1.86 -22.42
CA ILE A 178 3.39 2.61 -21.19
C ILE A 178 2.57 1.75 -20.21
N ARG A 179 1.58 1.01 -20.68
CA ARG A 179 0.80 0.10 -19.83
C ARG A 179 1.66 -1.00 -19.22
N ARG A 180 2.63 -1.54 -19.94
CA ARG A 180 3.57 -2.52 -19.39
C ARG A 180 4.49 -1.91 -18.33
N LEU A 181 5.06 -0.74 -18.59
CA LEU A 181 5.92 -0.05 -17.62
C LEU A 181 5.17 0.28 -16.31
N THR A 182 3.90 0.69 -16.42
CA THR A 182 3.05 1.03 -15.27
C THR A 182 2.35 -0.17 -14.60
N ALA A 183 2.55 -1.39 -15.10
CA ALA A 183 2.02 -2.63 -14.50
C ALA A 183 3.10 -3.43 -13.76
N ILE A 184 4.38 -3.12 -13.97
CA ILE A 184 5.53 -3.75 -13.31
C ILE A 184 5.85 -3.05 -11.97
N ALA A 185 5.42 -1.80 -11.81
CA ALA A 185 5.49 -1.01 -10.58
C ALA A 185 4.21 -1.20 -9.76
#